data_AF-A0A8H5B5S4-F1
#
_entry.id   AF-A0A8H5B5S4-F1
#
_cell.length_a   1.000
_cell.length_b   1.000
_cell.length_c   1.000
_cell.angle_alpha   90.00
_cell.angle_beta   90.00
_cell.angle_gamma   90.00
#
_symmetry.space_group_name_H-M   'P 1'
#
loop_
_entity.id
_entity.type
_entity.pdbx_description
1 polymer ?
#
loop_
_entity_poly.entity_id
_entity_poly.type
_entity_poly.pdbx_seq_one_letter_code
_entity_poly.pdbx_strand_id
1 'polypeptide(L)'
;MPTQIESARFASIASLDGSFVGKKLRIAGRYVKEAHRTTTQSIDSSRLLGYDAIHGQIVLLDADGKHTVTVDVGEVLDDSSTLWINERYGTMSVMGYVEESPVSNTG
;
A
#
# COMPACT_ATOMS: atom_id res chain seq x y z
N MET A 1 12.36 27.42 2.29
CA MET A 1 11.35 27.35 1.21
C MET A 1 10.42 26.20 1.58
N PRO A 2 9.11 26.39 1.81
CA PRO A 2 8.23 25.24 1.97
C PRO A 2 8.11 24.57 0.60
N THR A 3 8.75 23.42 0.45
CA THR A 3 8.62 22.56 -0.74
C THR A 3 7.14 22.23 -0.88
N GLN A 4 6.53 22.60 -2.00
CA GLN A 4 5.16 22.25 -2.31
C GLN A 4 5.04 20.73 -2.19
N ILE A 5 4.30 20.25 -1.18
CA ILE A 5 4.12 18.82 -0.93
C ILE A 5 3.37 18.28 -2.15
N GLU A 6 4.01 17.45 -2.96
CA GLU A 6 3.36 16.78 -4.07
C GLU A 6 2.12 16.05 -3.56
N SER A 7 0.99 16.25 -4.25
CA SER A 7 -0.27 15.59 -3.92
C SER A 7 -0.15 14.12 -4.28
N ALA A 8 -0.36 13.24 -3.30
CA ALA A 8 -0.38 11.81 -3.55
C ALA A 8 -1.59 11.43 -4.41
N ARG A 9 -1.37 10.71 -5.51
CA ARG A 9 -2.44 10.19 -6.36
C ARG A 9 -3.00 8.91 -5.75
N PHE A 10 -4.33 8.78 -5.70
CA PHE A 10 -4.97 7.52 -5.32
C PHE A 10 -4.82 6.48 -6.42
N ALA A 11 -4.45 5.26 -6.04
CA ALA A 11 -4.33 4.12 -6.94
C ALA A 11 -4.69 2.82 -6.20
N SER A 12 -5.29 1.85 -6.92
CA SER A 12 -5.39 0.46 -6.48
C SER A 12 -4.14 -0.32 -6.88
N ILE A 13 -3.82 -1.39 -6.15
CA ILE A 13 -2.63 -2.21 -6.45
C ILE A 13 -2.73 -2.79 -7.87
N ALA A 14 -3.91 -3.29 -8.26
CA ALA A 14 -4.18 -3.79 -9.61
C ALA A 14 -3.98 -2.75 -10.73
N SER A 15 -3.98 -1.46 -10.42
CA SER A 15 -3.79 -0.38 -11.41
C SER A 15 -2.33 0.08 -11.55
N LEU A 16 -1.42 -0.45 -10.74
CA LEU A 16 -0.02 -0.03 -10.76
C LEU A 16 0.70 -0.61 -11.97
N ASP A 17 1.39 0.26 -12.70
CA ASP A 17 2.25 -0.06 -13.84
C ASP A 17 3.52 0.80 -13.82
N GLY A 18 4.42 0.58 -14.78
CA GLY A 18 5.68 1.33 -14.88
C GLY A 18 5.51 2.85 -15.10
N SER A 19 4.33 3.33 -15.51
CA SER A 19 4.07 4.76 -15.65
C SER A 19 3.97 5.50 -14.32
N PHE A 20 3.87 4.76 -13.21
CA PHE A 20 3.80 5.32 -11.86
C PHE A 20 5.15 5.50 -11.19
N VAL A 21 6.23 4.96 -11.76
CA VAL A 21 7.59 5.11 -11.25
C VAL A 21 7.93 6.60 -11.03
N GLY A 22 8.49 6.91 -9.87
CA GLY A 22 8.83 8.26 -9.42
C GLY A 22 7.64 9.12 -8.97
N LYS A 23 6.40 8.63 -9.08
CA LYS A 23 5.21 9.37 -8.64
C LYS A 23 4.85 9.03 -7.20
N LYS A 24 4.37 10.03 -6.47
CA LYS A 24 3.81 9.86 -5.13
C LYS A 24 2.40 9.28 -5.20
N LEU A 25 2.21 8.13 -4.58
CA LEU A 25 0.92 7.42 -4.53
C LEU A 25 0.39 7.29 -3.11
N ARG A 26 -0.92 7.13 -3.03
CA ARG A 26 -1.66 6.67 -1.86
C ARG A 26 -2.46 5.43 -2.24
N ILE A 27 -2.13 4.32 -1.60
CA ILE A 27 -2.84 3.06 -1.69
C ILE A 27 -3.64 2.92 -0.39
N ALA A 28 -4.96 2.81 -0.49
CA ALA A 28 -5.84 2.89 0.66
C ALA A 28 -6.47 1.54 0.97
N GLY A 29 -6.06 0.91 2.07
CA GLY A 29 -6.86 -0.10 2.75
C GLY A 29 -8.12 0.54 3.35
N ARG A 30 -9.34 0.23 2.88
CA ARG A 30 -10.56 0.65 3.59
C ARG A 30 -11.17 -0.45 4.46
N TYR A 31 -11.37 -0.06 5.69
CA TYR A 31 -12.20 -0.63 6.74
C TYR A 31 -13.67 -0.90 6.32
N VAL A 32 -14.23 -2.06 6.70
CA VAL A 32 -15.66 -2.38 6.52
C VAL A 32 -16.43 -2.03 7.80
N LYS A 33 -17.46 -1.17 7.72
CA LYS A 33 -18.90 -1.46 7.91
C LYS A 33 -19.69 -0.16 8.13
N GLU A 34 -20.75 0.05 7.35
CA GLU A 34 -22.04 0.45 7.94
C GLU A 34 -23.16 -0.15 7.10
N ALA A 35 -23.92 -1.04 7.73
CA ALA A 35 -25.17 -1.55 7.19
C ALA A 35 -26.24 -0.50 7.47
N HIS A 36 -26.35 0.53 6.63
CA HIS A 36 -27.62 1.19 6.30
C HIS A 36 -27.38 2.19 5.17
N ARG A 37 -27.91 1.85 4.00
CA ARG A 37 -28.26 2.74 2.89
C ARG A 37 -27.17 3.71 2.36
N THR A 38 -26.77 3.37 1.14
CA THR A 38 -26.55 4.25 -0.03
C THR A 38 -25.10 4.53 -0.40
N THR A 39 -24.71 3.95 -1.55
CA THR A 39 -23.50 4.18 -2.37
C THR A 39 -22.16 3.75 -1.75
N THR A 40 -21.93 2.44 -1.73
CA THR A 40 -20.60 1.86 -1.49
C THR A 40 -19.72 2.06 -2.72
N GLN A 41 -18.92 3.13 -2.75
CA GLN A 41 -17.71 3.13 -3.57
C GLN A 41 -16.76 2.14 -2.91
N SER A 42 -16.57 0.97 -3.51
CA SER A 42 -15.55 0.01 -3.07
C SER A 42 -14.22 0.73 -3.14
N ILE A 43 -13.60 0.99 -2.00
CA ILE A 43 -12.20 1.39 -1.94
C ILE A 43 -11.46 0.07 -1.81
N ASP A 44 -10.67 -0.27 -2.80
CA ASP A 44 -9.95 -1.55 -2.86
C ASP A 44 -9.00 -1.66 -1.66
N SER A 45 -9.39 -2.51 -0.70
CA SER A 45 -8.69 -2.58 0.58
C SER A 45 -7.47 -3.48 0.50
N SER A 46 -6.28 -2.88 0.58
CA SER A 46 -5.02 -3.61 0.71
C SER A 46 -4.87 -4.26 2.09
N ARG A 47 -4.44 -5.54 2.10
CA ARG A 47 -4.24 -6.34 3.32
C ARG A 47 -2.77 -6.70 3.50
N LEU A 48 -2.27 -6.62 4.73
CA LEU A 48 -0.93 -7.09 5.08
C LEU A 48 -0.83 -8.61 4.97
N LEU A 49 -0.01 -9.11 4.05
CA LEU A 49 0.30 -10.54 3.92
C LEU A 49 1.49 -10.97 4.75
N GLY A 50 2.50 -10.11 4.82
CA GLY A 50 3.76 -10.44 5.46
C GLY A 50 4.61 -9.20 5.66
N TYR A 51 5.53 -9.34 6.60
CA TYR A 51 6.54 -8.36 6.96
C TYR A 51 7.90 -9.05 7.03
N ASP A 52 8.88 -8.50 6.33
CA ASP A 52 10.29 -8.85 6.43
C ASP A 52 10.97 -7.84 7.35
N ALA A 53 11.28 -8.28 8.57
CA ALA A 53 11.93 -7.46 9.58
C ALA A 53 13.40 -7.17 9.27
N ILE A 54 14.06 -7.95 8.42
CA ILE A 54 15.48 -7.77 8.09
C ILE A 54 15.64 -6.59 7.12
N HIS A 55 14.75 -6.51 6.13
CA HIS A 55 14.82 -5.49 5.08
C HIS A 55 13.80 -4.36 5.27
N GLY A 56 12.94 -4.43 6.30
CA GLY A 56 11.92 -3.41 6.55
C GLY A 56 10.86 -3.35 5.45
N GLN A 57 10.47 -4.50 4.90
CA GLN A 57 9.54 -4.57 3.78
C GLN A 57 8.21 -5.21 4.19
N ILE A 58 7.11 -4.70 3.68
CA ILE A 58 5.80 -5.35 3.79
C ILE A 58 5.30 -5.79 2.42
N VAL A 59 4.50 -6.85 2.41
CA VAL A 59 3.77 -7.28 1.22
C VAL A 59 2.29 -7.01 1.44
N LEU A 60 1.70 -6.22 0.55
CA LEU A 60 0.27 -5.94 0.54
C LEU A 60 -0.43 -6.74 -0.56
N LEU A 61 -1.58 -7.33 -0.24
CA LEU A 61 -2.49 -7.99 -1.17
C LEU A 61 -3.65 -7.07 -1.50
N ASP A 62 -3.97 -6.95 -2.77
CA ASP A 62 -5.15 -6.22 -3.22
C ASP A 62 -6.46 -6.90 -2.82
N ALA A 63 -7.57 -6.17 -2.88
CA ALA A 63 -8.89 -6.69 -2.54
C ALA A 63 -9.32 -7.88 -3.41
N ASP A 64 -8.81 -7.98 -4.64
CA ASP A 64 -9.10 -9.08 -5.56
C ASP A 64 -8.34 -10.37 -5.24
N GLY A 65 -7.38 -10.32 -4.31
CA GLY A 65 -6.56 -11.46 -3.93
C GLY A 65 -5.56 -11.94 -4.98
N LYS A 66 -5.34 -11.18 -6.06
CA LYS A 66 -4.50 -11.56 -7.21
C LYS A 66 -3.29 -10.66 -7.40
N HIS A 67 -3.36 -9.41 -6.97
CA HIS A 67 -2.27 -8.44 -7.13
C HIS A 67 -1.59 -8.16 -5.80
N THR A 68 -0.26 -8.02 -5.84
CA THR A 68 0.53 -7.68 -4.66
C THR A 68 1.47 -6.52 -4.96
N VAL A 69 1.83 -5.78 -3.93
CA VAL A 69 2.90 -4.78 -3.97
C VAL A 69 3.80 -4.95 -2.75
N THR A 70 5.11 -4.84 -2.98
CA THR A 70 6.10 -4.73 -1.90
C THR A 70 6.27 -3.26 -1.56
N VAL A 71 6.25 -2.93 -0.28
CA VAL A 71 6.44 -1.57 0.22
C VAL A 71 7.63 -1.57 1.16
N ASP A 72 8.61 -0.71 0.89
CA ASP A 72 9.65 -0.38 1.87
C ASP A 72 9.05 0.55 2.94
N VAL A 73 9.15 0.12 4.19
CA VAL A 73 8.67 0.86 5.37
C VAL A 73 9.80 1.16 6.35
N GLY A 74 11.06 0.87 6.02
CA GLY A 74 12.20 0.94 6.95
C GLY A 74 12.35 2.29 7.66
N GLU A 75 12.09 3.38 6.93
CA GLU A 75 12.19 4.76 7.44
C GLU A 75 10.96 5.24 8.23
N VAL A 76 9.88 4.45 8.29
CA VAL A 76 8.62 4.82 8.98
C VAL A 76 8.27 3.90 10.14
N LEU A 77 9.15 2.95 10.48
CA LEU A 77 8.96 2.08 11.64
C LEU A 77 9.21 2.83 12.95
N ASP A 78 8.38 2.54 13.94
CA ASP A 78 8.45 3.08 15.29
C ASP A 78 8.11 2.00 16.34
N ASP A 79 8.17 2.36 17.62
CA ASP A 79 7.84 1.44 18.73
C ASP A 79 6.41 0.88 18.63
N SER A 80 5.49 1.65 18.03
CA SER A 80 4.09 1.26 17.83
C SER A 80 3.91 0.29 16.66
N SER A 81 4.93 0.12 15.81
CA SER A 81 4.81 -0.68 14.60
C SER A 81 4.62 -2.17 14.87
N THR A 82 5.05 -2.63 16.05
CA THR A 82 4.78 -3.98 16.57
C THR A 82 3.29 -4.33 16.65
N LEU A 83 2.41 -3.32 16.76
CA LEU A 83 0.96 -3.52 16.86
C LEU A 83 0.34 -3.98 15.55
N TRP A 84 0.78 -3.44 14.41
CA TRP A 84 0.19 -3.75 13.10
C TRP A 84 1.00 -4.80 12.33
N ILE A 85 2.31 -4.92 12.55
CA ILE A 85 3.17 -5.91 11.90
C ILE A 85 2.71 -7.35 12.18
N ASN A 86 2.21 -7.59 13.39
CA ASN A 86 1.73 -8.90 13.82
C ASN A 86 0.26 -9.16 13.44
N GLU A 87 -0.43 -8.16 12.90
CA GLU A 87 -1.82 -8.27 12.49
C GLU A 87 -1.92 -8.90 11.10
N ARG A 88 -2.11 -10.23 11.07
CA ARG A 88 -2.33 -10.95 9.81
C ARG A 88 -3.58 -10.44 9.11
N TYR A 89 -3.45 -10.09 7.83
CA TYR A 89 -4.53 -9.53 7.01
C TYR A 89 -5.11 -8.21 7.53
N GLY A 90 -4.35 -7.49 8.37
CA GLY A 90 -4.65 -6.13 8.78
C GLY A 90 -4.81 -5.24 7.56
N THR A 91 -5.79 -4.33 7.61
CA THR A 91 -6.02 -3.38 6.51
C THR A 91 -5.06 -2.21 6.65
N MET A 92 -4.29 -1.91 5.59
CA MET A 92 -3.26 -0.86 5.64
C MET A 92 -3.48 0.19 4.56
N SER A 93 -3.30 1.46 4.90
CA SER A 93 -3.13 2.54 3.91
C SER A 93 -1.66 2.95 3.89
N VAL A 94 -1.09 2.99 2.69
CA VAL A 94 0.30 3.39 2.46
C VAL A 94 0.33 4.63 1.59
N MET A 95 1.25 5.54 1.89
CA MET A 95 1.59 6.67 1.04
C MET A 95 3.10 6.71 0.87
N GLY A 96 3.56 6.79 -0.37
CA GLY A 96 4.98 6.74 -0.70
C GLY A 96 5.25 7.00 -2.17
N TYR A 97 6.50 6.90 -2.58
CA TYR A 97 6.91 6.97 -3.97
C TYR A 97 6.98 5.55 -4.56
N VAL A 98 6.60 5.41 -5.83
CA VAL A 98 6.77 4.14 -6.54
C VAL A 98 8.18 4.07 -7.10
N GLU A 99 8.86 2.98 -6.80
CA GLU A 99 10.19 2.68 -7.31
C GLU A 99 10.14 1.64 -8.41
N GLU A 100 11.18 1.58 -9.25
CA GLU A 100 11.31 0.51 -10.23
C GLU A 100 11.55 -0.82 -9.54
N SER A 101 10.91 -1.88 -10.05
CA SER A 101 11.27 -3.23 -9.65
C SER A 101 12.68 -3.53 -10.16
N PRO A 102 13.63 -3.96 -9.29
CA PRO A 102 14.94 -4.41 -9.74
C PRO A 102 14.86 -5.70 -10.57
N VAL A 103 13.71 -6.39 -10.54
CA VAL A 103 13.42 -7.56 -11.37
C VAL A 103 12.71 -7.12 -12.63
N SER A 104 13.41 -7.13 -13.76
CA SER A 104 12.81 -6.96 -15.08
C SER A 104 12.06 -8.23 -15.48
N ASN A 105 10.75 -8.13 -15.69
CA ASN A 105 10.00 -9.16 -16.42
C ASN A 105 10.36 -9.09 -17.92
N THR A 106 11.59 -9.47 -18.27
CA THR A 106 11.93 -9.85 -19.64
C THR A 106 11.44 -11.27 -19.84
N GLY A 107 10.17 -11.40 -20.20
CA GLY A 107 9.54 -12.62 -20.72
C GLY A 107 9.20 -12.43 -22.18
#